data_AF-A0AAI9LFR4-F1
#
_entry.id   AF-A0AAI9LFR4-F1
#
_cell.length_a   1.000
_cell.length_b   1.000
_cell.length_c   1.000
_cell.angle_alpha   90.00
_cell.angle_beta   90.00
_cell.angle_gamma   90.00
#
_symmetry.space_group_name_H-M   'P 1'
#
loop_
_entity.id
_entity.type
_entity.pdbx_description
1 polymer ?
#
loop_
_entity_poly.entity_id
_entity_poly.type
_entity_poly.pdbx_seq_one_letter_code
_entity_poly.pdbx_strand_id
1 'polypeptide(L)'
;MLSSTANAVVIDEDTFKRHGGDTGNVAASIRSASEKLRGYSYAKPWLTIGRINGCTATWLGSKNGWAYFLTAAHCVPYSATETPVQLTFNGWDGSIVASGLGIAYVPKERVKVPAYMGGASTDVAIVKLPLTNPLKDRAGIPVERPILNDREDEKDRAVMFVGYGVWGVGLNEGYGPESGARRLYGRSKITSIFESDYGIGASYKPVGPSANWARVAAGDSGSAWWQIKDTKPVIVATTNGGHSKLSTGARISKYANWIRSIYPEARFLSETRPQGCIVSLRNGAKYCLEVGQRSDYSLPAWIYAHDVFVQADSGVSVMLSDWDNLSYNRLAEFVGTVENDKLRAVKAHNGETLDFSKPRAMRVTHSTRPLGCIVSLVSVDKYCLPAGERSGYSLPAWIYAHDVMVQADPGIGVMLSDYDNLSYNRLAVFSGVVENENMTKVKAYDGQTLDFSKPHSMRVVQQ
;
A
#
# COMPACT_ATOMS: atom_id res chain seq x y z
N MET A 1 6.82 -37.76 1.77
CA MET A 1 5.48 -37.40 2.26
C MET A 1 4.97 -36.25 1.42
N LEU A 2 3.76 -36.38 0.89
CA LEU A 2 3.19 -35.53 -0.15
C LEU A 2 2.98 -34.09 0.36
N SER A 3 3.55 -33.15 -0.37
CA SER A 3 3.40 -31.70 -0.20
C SER A 3 1.92 -31.30 -0.38
N SER A 4 1.29 -30.80 0.68
CA SER A 4 -0.04 -30.18 0.60
C SER A 4 0.08 -28.74 0.10
N THR A 5 0.02 -28.62 -1.23
CA THR A 5 -0.61 -27.58 -2.06
C THR A 5 -0.91 -26.20 -1.46
N ALA A 6 -0.32 -25.16 -2.08
CA ALA A 6 -0.47 -23.72 -1.80
C ALA A 6 -1.71 -23.06 -2.45
N ASN A 7 -2.38 -22.18 -1.69
CA ASN A 7 -3.74 -21.61 -1.89
C ASN A 7 -3.75 -20.00 -1.81
N ALA A 8 -4.73 -19.17 -2.30
CA ALA A 8 -4.82 -17.68 -2.14
C ALA A 8 -6.01 -16.90 -2.75
N VAL A 9 -6.57 -16.02 -1.92
CA VAL A 9 -7.55 -14.96 -2.19
C VAL A 9 -8.79 -15.38 -2.96
N VAL A 10 -9.92 -15.34 -2.27
CA VAL A 10 -11.26 -15.58 -2.83
C VAL A 10 -12.01 -14.26 -2.89
N ILE A 11 -12.63 -13.97 -4.03
CA ILE A 11 -13.42 -12.74 -4.27
C ILE A 11 -14.91 -13.04 -4.33
N ASP A 12 -15.76 -12.04 -4.09
CA ASP A 12 -17.20 -12.19 -4.20
C ASP A 12 -17.68 -12.30 -5.65
N GLU A 13 -18.90 -12.81 -5.82
CA GLU A 13 -19.53 -13.00 -7.13
C GLU A 13 -19.74 -11.69 -7.90
N ASP A 14 -20.12 -10.61 -7.22
CA ASP A 14 -20.33 -9.30 -7.83
C ASP A 14 -19.02 -8.73 -8.42
N THR A 15 -17.93 -8.75 -7.65
CA THR A 15 -16.61 -8.31 -8.11
C THR A 15 -16.15 -9.18 -9.27
N PHE A 16 -16.37 -10.48 -9.19
CA PHE A 16 -16.07 -11.40 -10.28
C PHE A 16 -16.80 -11.02 -11.58
N LYS A 17 -18.12 -10.81 -11.52
CA LYS A 17 -18.94 -10.37 -12.66
C LYS A 17 -18.51 -9.02 -13.22
N ARG A 18 -18.18 -8.05 -12.35
CA ARG A 18 -17.67 -6.73 -12.77
C ARG A 18 -16.35 -6.80 -13.54
N HIS A 19 -15.59 -7.89 -13.38
CA HIS A 19 -14.38 -8.16 -14.14
C HIS A 19 -14.60 -9.13 -15.33
N GLY A 20 -15.85 -9.37 -15.73
CA GLY A 20 -16.20 -10.21 -16.87
C GLY A 20 -16.27 -11.70 -16.56
N GLY A 21 -16.29 -12.08 -15.27
CA GLY A 21 -16.44 -13.46 -14.82
C GLY A 21 -17.87 -13.98 -14.94
N ASP A 22 -18.00 -15.28 -15.20
CA ASP A 22 -19.28 -16.00 -15.25
C ASP A 22 -19.42 -16.93 -14.04
N THR A 23 -20.34 -16.61 -13.12
CA THR A 23 -20.59 -17.43 -11.93
C THR A 23 -21.20 -18.80 -12.24
N GLY A 24 -21.81 -18.98 -13.42
CA GLY A 24 -22.26 -20.28 -13.91
C GLY A 24 -21.11 -21.16 -14.43
N ASN A 25 -19.96 -20.56 -14.74
CA ASN A 25 -18.77 -21.25 -15.24
C ASN A 25 -17.48 -20.60 -14.73
N VAL A 26 -17.28 -20.69 -13.41
CA VAL A 26 -16.10 -20.10 -12.74
C VAL A 26 -14.80 -20.69 -13.30
N ALA A 27 -14.75 -22.00 -13.52
CA ALA A 27 -13.55 -22.68 -13.99
C ALA A 27 -13.02 -22.15 -15.33
N ALA A 28 -13.92 -21.84 -16.28
CA ALA A 28 -13.53 -21.32 -17.58
C ALA A 28 -13.21 -19.81 -17.55
N SER A 29 -13.90 -19.04 -16.71
CA SER A 29 -13.83 -17.58 -16.75
C SER A 29 -12.88 -16.96 -15.72
N ILE A 30 -12.51 -17.67 -14.66
CA ILE A 30 -11.73 -17.06 -13.56
C ILE A 30 -10.34 -16.63 -13.97
N ARG A 31 -9.74 -17.32 -14.93
CA ARG A 31 -8.40 -17.01 -15.42
C ARG A 31 -8.35 -15.59 -15.98
N SER A 32 -9.23 -15.26 -16.92
CA SER A 32 -9.26 -13.93 -17.57
C SER A 32 -9.83 -12.86 -16.64
N ALA A 33 -10.90 -13.16 -15.92
CA ALA A 33 -11.57 -12.18 -15.05
C ALA A 33 -10.69 -11.74 -13.86
N SER A 34 -9.79 -12.59 -13.38
CA SER A 34 -8.88 -12.24 -12.28
C SER A 34 -7.59 -11.53 -12.73
N GLU A 35 -7.29 -11.42 -14.02
CA GLU A 35 -6.01 -10.82 -14.49
C GLU A 35 -5.86 -9.35 -14.09
N LYS A 36 -6.96 -8.58 -14.02
CA LYS A 36 -6.90 -7.18 -13.56
C LYS A 36 -6.49 -7.09 -12.08
N LEU A 37 -7.09 -7.92 -11.23
CA LEU A 37 -6.75 -8.00 -9.80
C LEU A 37 -5.35 -8.60 -9.59
N ARG A 38 -4.93 -9.53 -10.44
CA ARG A 38 -3.56 -10.03 -10.46
C ARG A 38 -2.58 -8.92 -10.83
N GLY A 39 -2.89 -8.09 -11.82
CA GLY A 39 -2.09 -6.91 -12.17
C GLY A 39 -1.93 -5.97 -10.98
N TYR A 40 -3.01 -5.70 -10.24
CA TYR A 40 -2.99 -4.88 -9.03
C TYR A 40 -2.08 -5.44 -7.94
N SER A 41 -1.99 -6.76 -7.83
CA SER A 41 -1.08 -7.39 -6.87
C SER A 41 0.40 -7.06 -7.13
N TYR A 42 0.78 -6.58 -8.32
CA TYR A 42 2.14 -6.17 -8.67
C TYR A 42 2.39 -4.65 -8.56
N ALA A 43 1.48 -3.88 -7.97
CA ALA A 43 1.77 -2.49 -7.66
C ALA A 43 2.94 -2.36 -6.66
N LYS A 44 3.66 -1.23 -6.72
CA LYS A 44 4.94 -1.02 -6.02
C LYS A 44 4.94 -1.36 -4.52
N PRO A 45 3.93 -0.94 -3.72
CA PRO A 45 3.92 -1.26 -2.29
C PRO A 45 3.92 -2.76 -1.99
N TRP A 46 3.36 -3.56 -2.90
CA TRP A 46 3.16 -4.99 -2.71
C TRP A 46 4.38 -5.81 -3.14
N LEU A 47 5.36 -5.23 -3.83
CA LEU A 47 6.55 -5.95 -4.32
C LEU A 47 7.42 -6.52 -3.19
N THR A 48 7.22 -6.06 -1.95
CA THR A 48 7.80 -6.62 -0.72
C THR A 48 7.32 -8.05 -0.43
N ILE A 49 6.21 -8.49 -1.03
CA ILE A 49 5.54 -9.76 -0.74
C ILE A 49 6.07 -10.87 -1.67
N GLY A 50 6.58 -11.92 -1.07
CA GLY A 50 7.13 -13.10 -1.73
C GLY A 50 6.67 -14.41 -1.10
N ARG A 51 7.43 -15.47 -1.34
CA ARG A 51 7.09 -16.83 -0.88
C ARG A 51 8.21 -17.38 0.00
N ILE A 52 7.82 -18.11 1.03
CA ILE A 52 8.73 -18.85 1.92
C ILE A 52 8.04 -20.16 2.34
N ASN A 53 8.71 -21.30 2.18
CA ASN A 53 8.22 -22.60 2.67
C ASN A 53 6.76 -22.94 2.29
N GLY A 54 6.35 -22.64 1.04
CA GLY A 54 4.96 -22.86 0.59
C GLY A 54 3.93 -21.85 1.08
N CYS A 55 4.32 -20.94 1.97
CA CYS A 55 3.55 -19.80 2.47
C CYS A 55 3.90 -18.48 1.76
N THR A 56 3.17 -17.43 2.13
CA THR A 56 3.48 -16.04 1.80
C THR A 56 4.30 -15.40 2.93
N ALA A 57 5.19 -14.49 2.57
CA ALA A 57 5.93 -13.66 3.53
C ALA A 57 6.21 -12.27 2.96
N THR A 58 6.47 -11.31 3.83
CA THR A 58 6.74 -9.92 3.46
C THR A 58 8.14 -9.54 3.91
N TRP A 59 8.98 -9.09 2.97
CA TRP A 59 10.29 -8.53 3.27
C TRP A 59 10.15 -7.20 4.02
N LEU A 60 10.79 -7.09 5.18
CA LEU A 60 10.79 -5.87 6.01
C LEU A 60 12.02 -5.00 5.75
N GLY A 61 13.10 -5.60 5.26
CA GLY A 61 14.36 -4.90 5.05
C GLY A 61 15.58 -5.83 5.15
N SER A 62 16.75 -5.24 4.94
CA SER A 62 18.02 -5.93 5.00
C SER A 62 19.07 -5.09 5.71
N LYS A 63 19.95 -5.73 6.48
CA LYS A 63 21.07 -5.08 7.19
C LYS A 63 22.22 -6.07 7.36
N ASN A 64 23.45 -5.60 7.14
CA ASN A 64 24.68 -6.35 7.37
C ASN A 64 24.70 -7.75 6.73
N GLY A 65 24.23 -7.88 5.49
CA GLY A 65 24.18 -9.16 4.77
C GLY A 65 23.03 -10.09 5.18
N TRP A 66 22.08 -9.64 6.00
CA TRP A 66 20.88 -10.38 6.39
C TRP A 66 19.62 -9.72 5.85
N ALA A 67 18.61 -10.52 5.53
CA ALA A 67 17.26 -10.08 5.19
C ALA A 67 16.25 -10.57 6.23
N TYR A 68 15.23 -9.75 6.50
CA TYR A 68 14.23 -9.99 7.52
C TYR A 68 12.84 -10.07 6.90
N PHE A 69 12.08 -11.11 7.24
CA PHE A 69 10.79 -11.41 6.65
C PHE A 69 9.72 -11.59 7.72
N LEU A 70 8.59 -10.94 7.56
CA LEU A 70 7.39 -11.14 8.36
C LEU A 70 6.55 -12.26 7.73
N THR A 71 6.14 -13.23 8.54
CA THR A 71 5.26 -14.34 8.13
C THR A 71 4.47 -14.87 9.34
N ALA A 72 3.72 -15.95 9.15
CA ALA A 72 3.01 -16.64 10.24
C ALA A 72 3.91 -17.68 10.91
N ALA A 73 3.73 -17.93 12.20
CA ALA A 73 4.53 -18.90 12.93
C ALA A 73 4.35 -20.33 12.39
N HIS A 74 3.15 -20.71 11.98
CA HIS A 74 2.91 -22.03 11.40
C HIS A 74 3.55 -22.24 10.02
N CYS A 75 4.06 -21.19 9.38
CA CYS A 75 4.76 -21.28 8.10
C CYS A 75 6.24 -21.66 8.24
N VAL A 76 6.77 -21.68 9.47
CA VAL A 76 8.19 -21.95 9.74
C VAL A 76 8.35 -23.01 10.82
N PRO A 77 9.42 -23.83 10.76
CA PRO A 77 9.77 -24.70 11.87
C PRO A 77 10.10 -23.85 13.11
N TYR A 78 9.57 -24.24 14.27
CA TYR A 78 9.97 -23.66 15.54
C TYR A 78 9.88 -24.70 16.67
N SER A 79 10.82 -24.64 17.60
CA SER A 79 10.82 -25.41 18.86
C SER A 79 10.99 -24.54 20.10
N ALA A 80 11.43 -23.30 19.91
CA ALA A 80 11.59 -22.26 20.93
C ALA A 80 11.36 -20.89 20.28
N THR A 81 11.53 -19.81 21.05
CA THR A 81 11.38 -18.43 20.53
C THR A 81 12.39 -18.10 19.42
N GLU A 82 13.51 -18.82 19.39
CA GLU A 82 14.50 -18.77 18.32
C GLU A 82 14.77 -20.21 17.87
N THR A 83 14.68 -20.46 16.57
CA THR A 83 14.93 -21.79 16.00
C THR A 83 15.79 -21.66 14.75
N PRO A 84 16.94 -22.34 14.65
CA PRO A 84 17.70 -22.42 13.41
C PRO A 84 16.85 -23.04 12.30
N VAL A 85 16.86 -22.43 11.11
CA VAL A 85 16.09 -22.89 9.96
C VAL A 85 16.91 -22.81 8.69
N GLN A 86 16.69 -23.76 7.78
CA GLN A 86 17.22 -23.72 6.42
C GLN A 86 16.08 -23.38 5.46
N LEU A 87 16.01 -22.13 4.99
CA LEU A 87 14.90 -21.63 4.18
C LEU A 87 15.41 -20.79 3.00
N THR A 88 14.50 -20.58 2.05
CA THR A 88 14.69 -19.69 0.91
C THR A 88 13.46 -18.79 0.79
N PHE A 89 13.70 -17.50 0.59
CA PHE A 89 12.67 -16.54 0.22
C PHE A 89 12.80 -16.17 -1.27
N ASN A 90 11.71 -16.36 -2.00
CA ASN A 90 11.58 -15.92 -3.38
C ASN A 90 10.79 -14.60 -3.45
N GLY A 91 11.34 -13.62 -4.17
CA GLY A 91 10.72 -12.32 -4.39
C GLY A 91 9.49 -12.38 -5.31
N TRP A 92 8.94 -11.20 -5.59
CA TRP A 92 7.72 -11.06 -6.39
C TRP A 92 7.86 -11.53 -7.85
N ASP A 93 9.08 -11.55 -8.36
CA ASP A 93 9.47 -12.01 -9.69
C ASP A 93 9.99 -13.46 -9.69
N GLY A 94 9.96 -14.14 -8.54
CA GLY A 94 10.48 -15.49 -8.35
C GLY A 94 11.98 -15.56 -8.06
N SER A 95 12.71 -14.45 -8.13
CA SER A 95 14.15 -14.41 -7.84
C SER A 95 14.45 -14.78 -6.38
N ILE A 96 15.61 -15.37 -6.13
CA ILE A 96 16.06 -15.66 -4.76
C ILE A 96 16.64 -14.37 -4.16
N VAL A 97 15.95 -13.84 -3.15
CA VAL A 97 16.38 -12.64 -2.42
C VAL A 97 17.27 -13.03 -1.24
N ALA A 98 16.91 -14.09 -0.53
CA ALA A 98 17.65 -14.59 0.62
C ALA A 98 17.52 -16.11 0.74
N SER A 99 18.60 -16.78 1.12
CA SER A 99 18.66 -18.23 1.21
C SER A 99 19.82 -18.67 2.10
N GLY A 100 19.62 -19.77 2.85
CA GLY A 100 20.68 -20.36 3.66
C GLY A 100 20.21 -20.71 5.07
N LEU A 101 21.20 -21.01 5.92
CA LEU A 101 20.98 -21.20 7.35
C LEU A 101 20.68 -19.84 7.99
N GLY A 102 19.53 -19.75 8.63
CA GLY A 102 19.06 -18.56 9.32
C GLY A 102 18.31 -18.91 10.60
N ILE A 103 17.50 -17.98 11.08
CA ILE A 103 16.78 -18.11 12.35
C ILE A 103 15.31 -17.70 12.14
N ALA A 104 14.39 -18.55 12.57
CA ALA A 104 13.00 -18.22 12.76
C ALA A 104 12.78 -17.76 14.20
N TYR A 105 12.16 -16.59 14.35
CA TYR A 105 11.77 -16.01 15.61
C TYR A 105 10.26 -16.08 15.75
N VAL A 106 9.78 -16.62 16.87
CA VAL A 106 8.35 -16.61 17.26
C VAL A 106 8.21 -15.97 18.64
N PRO A 107 7.08 -15.30 18.93
CA PRO A 107 6.88 -14.69 20.24
C PRO A 107 6.77 -15.77 21.33
N LYS A 108 7.09 -15.43 22.58
CA LYS A 108 7.00 -16.37 23.72
C LYS A 108 5.58 -16.90 23.91
N GLU A 109 4.59 -16.08 23.57
CA GLU A 109 3.18 -16.41 23.57
C GLU A 109 2.85 -17.50 22.55
N ARG A 110 3.64 -17.65 21.48
CA ARG A 110 3.47 -18.77 20.54
C ARG A 110 4.03 -20.08 21.08
N VAL A 111 5.12 -20.02 21.83
CA VAL A 111 5.74 -21.21 22.47
C VAL A 111 4.87 -21.71 23.62
N LYS A 112 4.33 -20.78 24.42
CA LYS A 112 3.40 -21.07 25.51
C LYS A 112 2.19 -20.15 25.41
N VAL A 113 1.16 -20.63 24.73
CA VAL A 113 -0.08 -19.88 24.47
C VAL A 113 -0.79 -19.55 25.79
N PRO A 114 -0.94 -18.25 26.14
CA PRO A 114 -1.74 -17.84 27.29
C PRO A 114 -3.21 -18.25 27.13
N ALA A 115 -3.91 -18.51 28.23
CA ALA A 115 -5.31 -18.99 28.19
C ALA A 115 -6.31 -18.04 27.50
N TYR A 116 -5.97 -16.74 27.42
CA TYR A 116 -6.79 -15.70 26.80
C TYR A 116 -6.39 -15.39 25.35
N MET A 117 -5.37 -16.09 24.83
CA MET A 117 -4.91 -16.01 23.45
C MET A 117 -5.20 -17.33 22.74
N GLY A 118 -5.22 -17.29 21.41
CA GLY A 118 -5.49 -18.47 20.60
C GLY A 118 -4.54 -18.62 19.42
N GLY A 119 -5.01 -19.42 18.46
CA GLY A 119 -4.23 -19.78 17.29
C GLY A 119 -3.95 -18.61 16.37
N ALA A 120 -4.87 -17.64 16.28
CA ALA A 120 -4.70 -16.48 15.40
C ALA A 120 -3.82 -15.40 16.03
N SER A 121 -4.06 -15.07 17.30
CA SER A 121 -3.37 -13.97 17.97
C SER A 121 -1.87 -14.17 18.10
N THR A 122 -1.41 -15.40 18.26
CA THR A 122 0.01 -15.74 18.50
C THR A 122 0.79 -16.09 17.23
N ASP A 123 0.12 -16.17 16.08
CA ASP A 123 0.67 -16.77 14.86
C ASP A 123 1.39 -15.77 13.96
N VAL A 124 2.52 -15.29 14.49
CA VAL A 124 3.43 -14.36 13.82
C VAL A 124 4.87 -14.83 13.98
N ALA A 125 5.68 -14.65 12.95
CA ALA A 125 7.10 -14.94 12.95
C ALA A 125 7.91 -13.88 12.19
N ILE A 126 9.13 -13.67 12.64
CA ILE A 126 10.18 -12.99 11.87
C ILE A 126 11.20 -14.05 11.46
N VAL A 127 11.56 -14.09 10.17
CA VAL A 127 12.62 -14.95 9.67
C VAL A 127 13.81 -14.09 9.27
N LYS A 128 14.98 -14.43 9.77
CA LYS A 128 16.26 -13.82 9.38
C LYS A 128 17.03 -14.80 8.52
N LEU A 129 17.31 -14.44 7.26
CA LEU A 129 18.06 -15.28 6.31
C LEU A 129 19.27 -14.53 5.71
N PRO A 130 20.34 -15.23 5.30
CA PRO A 130 21.43 -14.61 4.57
C PRO A 130 20.94 -13.97 3.27
N LEU A 131 21.27 -12.70 3.06
CA LEU A 131 20.90 -11.96 1.86
C LEU A 131 21.70 -12.51 0.67
N THR A 132 21.01 -12.81 -0.42
CA THR A 132 21.61 -13.24 -1.70
C THR A 132 21.57 -12.10 -2.70
N ASN A 133 20.40 -11.48 -2.90
CA ASN A 133 20.20 -10.38 -3.84
C ASN A 133 19.31 -9.30 -3.22
N PRO A 134 19.57 -8.01 -3.48
CA PRO A 134 18.65 -6.94 -3.08
C PRO A 134 17.30 -7.08 -3.77
N LEU A 135 16.21 -6.83 -3.05
CA LEU A 135 14.88 -6.80 -3.63
C LEU A 135 14.68 -5.52 -4.47
N LYS A 136 14.37 -5.68 -5.74
CA LYS A 136 14.22 -4.60 -6.73
C LYS A 136 12.89 -4.70 -7.45
N ASP A 137 12.43 -3.58 -7.99
CA ASP A 137 11.27 -3.52 -8.90
C ASP A 137 11.66 -3.89 -10.33
N ARG A 138 10.67 -3.86 -11.25
CA ARG A 138 10.88 -4.16 -12.68
C ARG A 138 11.92 -3.26 -13.36
N ALA A 139 12.12 -2.05 -12.85
CA ALA A 139 13.10 -1.09 -13.37
C ALA A 139 14.49 -1.24 -12.72
N GLY A 140 14.66 -2.24 -11.83
CA GLY A 140 15.91 -2.45 -11.10
C GLY A 140 16.10 -1.50 -9.91
N ILE A 141 15.07 -0.75 -9.53
CA ILE A 141 15.11 0.19 -8.41
C ILE A 141 14.85 -0.58 -7.11
N PRO A 142 15.61 -0.34 -6.02
CA PRO A 142 15.34 -0.97 -4.74
C PRO A 142 13.89 -0.77 -4.29
N VAL A 143 13.24 -1.85 -3.85
CA VAL A 143 11.88 -1.76 -3.30
C VAL A 143 11.91 -1.04 -1.96
N GLU A 144 10.96 -0.13 -1.74
CA GLU A 144 10.84 0.60 -0.48
C GLU A 144 10.49 -0.35 0.67
N ARG A 145 11.16 -0.19 1.83
CA ARG A 145 10.82 -0.95 3.05
C ARG A 145 9.40 -0.61 3.50
N PRO A 146 8.57 -1.61 3.85
CA PRO A 146 7.20 -1.36 4.29
C PRO A 146 7.16 -0.72 5.68
N ILE A 147 6.01 -0.12 6.02
CA ILE A 147 5.73 0.48 7.33
C ILE A 147 4.83 -0.48 8.11
N LEU A 148 5.12 -0.68 9.39
CA LEU A 148 4.36 -1.52 10.32
C LEU A 148 3.48 -0.64 11.22
N ASN A 149 2.26 -1.09 11.52
CA ASN A 149 1.37 -0.37 12.43
C ASN A 149 1.79 -0.57 13.89
N ASP A 150 1.70 0.50 14.67
CA ASP A 150 1.91 0.50 16.13
C ASP A 150 0.91 1.40 16.88
N ARG A 151 -0.19 1.80 16.23
CA ARG A 151 -1.19 2.75 16.76
C ARG A 151 -2.52 2.14 17.19
N GLU A 152 -2.66 0.81 17.13
CA GLU A 152 -3.87 0.08 17.60
C GLU A 152 -5.23 0.60 17.06
N ASP A 153 -5.26 1.06 15.82
CA ASP A 153 -6.34 1.82 15.16
C ASP A 153 -6.84 1.14 13.86
N GLU A 154 -6.89 -0.20 13.82
CA GLU A 154 -7.18 -0.96 12.60
C GLU A 154 -8.68 -1.17 12.31
N LYS A 155 -9.51 -1.15 13.34
CA LYS A 155 -10.93 -1.56 13.26
C LYS A 155 -11.74 -0.60 12.39
N ASP A 156 -12.73 -1.15 11.68
CA ASP A 156 -13.69 -0.42 10.84
C ASP A 156 -13.06 0.34 9.65
N ARG A 157 -11.89 -0.10 9.20
CA ARG A 157 -11.17 0.45 8.05
C ARG A 157 -10.94 -0.60 6.98
N ALA A 158 -10.84 -0.16 5.73
CA ALA A 158 -10.53 -1.03 4.61
C ALA A 158 -9.18 -1.73 4.81
N VAL A 159 -9.07 -2.98 4.39
CA VAL A 159 -7.86 -3.77 4.42
C VAL A 159 -7.64 -4.43 3.06
N MET A 160 -6.40 -4.42 2.58
CA MET A 160 -6.00 -5.06 1.34
C MET A 160 -5.20 -6.34 1.62
N PHE A 161 -5.48 -7.36 0.82
CA PHE A 161 -4.79 -8.64 0.81
C PHE A 161 -4.02 -8.82 -0.48
N VAL A 162 -2.81 -9.36 -0.39
CA VAL A 162 -2.03 -9.80 -1.54
C VAL A 162 -1.22 -11.04 -1.15
N GLY A 163 -1.53 -12.19 -1.74
CA GLY A 163 -0.80 -13.45 -1.49
C GLY A 163 -0.82 -14.42 -2.68
N TYR A 164 -0.43 -15.69 -2.49
CA TYR A 164 0.27 -16.50 -3.52
C TYR A 164 -0.25 -17.88 -3.95
N GLY A 165 -1.44 -18.33 -3.61
CA GLY A 165 -2.03 -19.54 -4.17
C GLY A 165 -3.43 -19.44 -4.78
N VAL A 166 -4.22 -20.51 -4.62
CA VAL A 166 -5.59 -20.71 -5.12
C VAL A 166 -6.60 -19.58 -4.99
N TRP A 167 -7.02 -19.12 -6.16
CA TRP A 167 -8.10 -18.18 -6.35
C TRP A 167 -9.44 -18.84 -6.09
N GLY A 168 -10.45 -18.02 -5.86
CA GLY A 168 -11.83 -18.46 -5.75
C GLY A 168 -12.84 -17.35 -6.00
N VAL A 169 -14.10 -17.77 -6.18
CA VAL A 169 -15.26 -16.90 -6.33
C VAL A 169 -16.38 -17.36 -5.41
N GLY A 170 -16.91 -16.47 -4.59
CA GLY A 170 -17.98 -16.76 -3.64
C GLY A 170 -17.51 -17.80 -2.62
N LEU A 171 -18.12 -18.98 -2.67
CA LEU A 171 -17.75 -20.13 -1.84
C LEU A 171 -16.92 -21.19 -2.59
N ASN A 172 -16.71 -21.01 -3.90
CA ASN A 172 -15.93 -21.92 -4.73
C ASN A 172 -14.46 -21.49 -4.77
N GLU A 173 -13.54 -22.43 -4.57
CA GLU A 173 -12.09 -22.18 -4.55
C GLU A 173 -11.32 -23.29 -5.27
N GLY A 174 -9.98 -23.18 -5.35
CA GLY A 174 -9.12 -24.18 -5.98
C GLY A 174 -8.65 -23.81 -7.39
N TYR A 175 -8.79 -22.55 -7.78
CA TYR A 175 -8.44 -22.06 -9.11
C TYR A 175 -7.08 -21.37 -9.13
N GLY A 176 -6.62 -20.93 -10.31
CA GLY A 176 -5.40 -20.16 -10.44
C GLY A 176 -5.25 -19.58 -11.84
N PRO A 177 -4.18 -18.81 -12.08
CA PRO A 177 -3.88 -18.29 -13.40
C PRO A 177 -3.54 -19.42 -14.37
N GLU A 178 -3.66 -19.12 -15.66
CA GLU A 178 -3.20 -20.03 -16.72
C GLU A 178 -1.68 -20.26 -16.67
N SER A 179 -0.91 -19.21 -16.37
CA SER A 179 0.54 -19.27 -16.26
C SER A 179 1.08 -18.29 -15.21
N GLY A 180 2.28 -18.56 -14.70
CA GLY A 180 2.98 -17.71 -13.71
C GLY A 180 2.47 -17.86 -12.27
N ALA A 181 2.88 -16.93 -11.40
CA ALA A 181 2.55 -16.99 -9.98
C ALA A 181 1.06 -16.75 -9.71
N ARG A 182 0.48 -17.48 -8.76
CA ARG A 182 -0.94 -17.39 -8.33
C ARG A 182 -1.22 -16.17 -7.46
N ARG A 183 -0.62 -15.04 -7.80
CA ARG A 183 -0.70 -13.82 -7.02
C ARG A 183 -2.02 -13.08 -7.29
N LEU A 184 -2.73 -12.63 -6.26
CA LEU A 184 -4.00 -11.92 -6.42
C LEU A 184 -4.17 -10.82 -5.37
N TYR A 185 -4.81 -9.72 -5.76
CA TYR A 185 -5.22 -8.64 -4.87
C TYR A 185 -6.68 -8.82 -4.42
N GLY A 186 -6.94 -8.54 -3.15
CA GLY A 186 -8.28 -8.52 -2.57
C GLY A 186 -8.46 -7.35 -1.61
N ARG A 187 -9.71 -6.92 -1.37
CA ARG A 187 -10.04 -5.92 -0.33
C ARG A 187 -11.19 -6.39 0.54
N SER A 188 -11.09 -6.07 1.83
CA SER A 188 -12.14 -6.25 2.81
C SER A 188 -12.16 -5.11 3.84
N LYS A 189 -12.84 -5.29 4.97
CA LYS A 189 -12.86 -4.40 6.13
C LYS A 189 -12.52 -5.17 7.39
N ILE A 190 -11.73 -4.56 8.27
CA ILE A 190 -11.51 -5.08 9.62
C ILE A 190 -12.80 -4.90 10.43
N THR A 191 -13.39 -5.99 10.90
CA THR A 191 -14.68 -5.97 11.62
C THR A 191 -14.57 -6.47 13.05
N SER A 192 -13.47 -7.15 13.42
CA SER A 192 -13.30 -7.68 14.77
C SER A 192 -11.86 -7.60 15.25
N ILE A 193 -11.74 -7.41 16.56
CA ILE A 193 -10.53 -7.52 17.37
C ILE A 193 -10.88 -8.50 18.49
N PHE A 194 -10.03 -9.50 18.73
CA PHE A 194 -10.33 -10.62 19.62
C PHE A 194 -9.06 -11.19 20.26
N GLU A 195 -9.18 -12.23 21.10
CA GLU A 195 -8.04 -12.88 21.80
C GLU A 195 -7.15 -11.86 22.54
N SER A 196 -7.78 -11.09 23.44
CA SER A 196 -7.17 -10.00 24.21
C SER A 196 -6.49 -8.93 23.35
N ASP A 197 -7.10 -8.61 22.22
CA ASP A 197 -6.69 -7.59 21.25
C ASP A 197 -5.46 -7.92 20.41
N TYR A 198 -4.99 -9.17 20.46
CA TYR A 198 -3.89 -9.67 19.61
C TYR A 198 -4.39 -10.35 18.33
N GLY A 199 -5.63 -10.82 18.30
CA GLY A 199 -6.29 -11.33 17.11
C GLY A 199 -7.03 -10.24 16.34
N ILE A 200 -6.99 -10.29 15.02
CA ILE A 200 -7.72 -9.38 14.13
C ILE A 200 -8.50 -10.16 13.06
N GLY A 201 -9.70 -9.68 12.73
CA GLY A 201 -10.61 -10.34 11.80
C GLY A 201 -11.16 -9.41 10.73
N ALA A 202 -11.19 -9.89 9.49
CA ALA A 202 -11.76 -9.20 8.34
C ALA A 202 -12.90 -10.02 7.73
N SER A 203 -14.12 -9.47 7.74
CA SER A 203 -15.31 -10.20 7.28
C SER A 203 -15.28 -10.46 5.76
N TYR A 204 -16.12 -11.35 5.27
CA TYR A 204 -16.26 -11.59 3.83
C TYR A 204 -17.71 -11.88 3.47
N LYS A 205 -18.18 -11.23 2.40
CA LYS A 205 -19.53 -11.43 1.84
C LYS A 205 -19.43 -12.08 0.46
N PRO A 206 -19.75 -13.38 0.30
CA PRO A 206 -19.45 -14.12 -0.92
C PRO A 206 -20.24 -13.68 -2.17
N VAL A 207 -21.36 -12.98 -2.01
CA VAL A 207 -22.22 -12.58 -3.14
C VAL A 207 -21.95 -11.15 -3.61
N GLY A 208 -21.73 -10.21 -2.68
CA GLY A 208 -21.58 -8.78 -3.00
C GLY A 208 -22.85 -8.11 -3.56
N PRO A 209 -22.77 -6.85 -3.99
CA PRO A 209 -21.64 -5.94 -3.81
C PRO A 209 -21.41 -5.59 -2.33
N SER A 210 -20.16 -5.53 -1.89
CA SER A 210 -19.82 -5.09 -0.52
C SER A 210 -18.39 -4.54 -0.44
N ALA A 211 -18.08 -3.74 0.59
CA ALA A 211 -16.71 -3.43 0.96
C ALA A 211 -15.90 -4.67 1.40
N ASN A 212 -16.58 -5.75 1.79
CA ASN A 212 -16.00 -7.00 2.30
C ASN A 212 -15.92 -8.06 1.19
N TRP A 213 -15.40 -7.69 0.02
CA TRP A 213 -15.51 -8.49 -1.19
C TRP A 213 -14.40 -9.53 -1.38
N ALA A 214 -13.38 -9.56 -0.51
CA ALA A 214 -12.36 -10.60 -0.53
C ALA A 214 -12.11 -11.22 0.85
N ARG A 215 -11.63 -12.46 0.83
CA ARG A 215 -10.99 -13.12 1.97
C ARG A 215 -9.67 -13.75 1.54
N VAL A 216 -8.80 -14.01 2.51
CA VAL A 216 -7.66 -14.91 2.31
C VAL A 216 -8.15 -16.34 2.03
N ALA A 217 -7.32 -17.14 1.39
CA ALA A 217 -7.49 -18.58 1.30
C ALA A 217 -6.33 -19.29 2.02
N ALA A 218 -6.30 -20.62 2.04
CA ALA A 218 -5.09 -21.36 2.45
C ALA A 218 -3.86 -20.82 1.67
N GLY A 219 -2.59 -21.03 2.02
CA GLY A 219 -1.41 -20.53 1.25
C GLY A 219 -1.17 -19.01 1.19
N ASP A 220 -2.18 -18.20 1.49
CA ASP A 220 -1.99 -16.80 1.93
C ASP A 220 -1.42 -16.71 3.34
N SER A 221 -1.32 -17.83 4.07
CA SER A 221 -0.66 -17.93 5.36
C SER A 221 0.65 -17.13 5.39
N GLY A 222 0.79 -16.27 6.40
CA GLY A 222 1.91 -15.34 6.55
C GLY A 222 1.89 -14.09 5.68
N SER A 223 0.91 -13.93 4.78
CA SER A 223 0.70 -12.68 4.03
C SER A 223 0.41 -11.53 4.97
N ALA A 224 1.07 -10.40 4.74
CA ALA A 224 0.73 -9.14 5.37
C ALA A 224 -0.66 -8.65 4.93
N TRP A 225 -1.38 -8.02 5.86
CA TRP A 225 -2.60 -7.25 5.60
C TRP A 225 -2.26 -5.77 5.61
N TRP A 226 -2.82 -5.01 4.68
CA TRP A 226 -2.42 -3.63 4.46
C TRP A 226 -3.59 -2.66 4.65
N GLN A 227 -3.36 -1.56 5.34
CA GLN A 227 -4.26 -0.40 5.38
C GLN A 227 -3.54 0.82 4.84
N ILE A 228 -4.28 1.79 4.33
CA ILE A 228 -3.72 3.11 4.03
C ILE A 228 -3.87 3.97 5.27
N LYS A 229 -2.77 4.45 5.86
CA LYS A 229 -2.76 5.35 7.02
C LYS A 229 -1.83 6.51 6.74
N ASP A 230 -2.27 7.74 7.03
CA ASP A 230 -1.52 8.96 6.71
C ASP A 230 -1.07 8.98 5.23
N THR A 231 -1.95 8.55 4.34
CA THR A 231 -1.71 8.36 2.88
C THR A 231 -0.59 7.37 2.51
N LYS A 232 -0.17 6.50 3.43
CA LYS A 232 0.91 5.51 3.26
C LYS A 232 0.40 4.08 3.42
N PRO A 233 0.99 3.09 2.73
CA PRO A 233 0.68 1.68 2.95
C PRO A 233 1.29 1.19 4.26
N VAL A 234 0.47 0.59 5.13
CA VAL A 234 0.88 0.14 6.46
C VAL A 234 0.43 -1.31 6.69
N ILE A 235 1.37 -2.16 7.10
CA ILE A 235 1.10 -3.54 7.51
C ILE A 235 0.42 -3.52 8.88
N VAL A 236 -0.75 -4.14 8.97
CA VAL A 236 -1.56 -4.19 10.21
C VAL A 236 -1.71 -5.57 10.81
N ALA A 237 -1.55 -6.62 10.00
CA ALA A 237 -1.69 -8.00 10.46
C ALA A 237 -0.89 -8.99 9.60
N THR A 238 -0.71 -10.20 10.10
CA THR A 238 -0.25 -11.38 9.33
C THR A 238 -1.33 -12.44 9.29
N THR A 239 -1.53 -13.01 8.10
CA THR A 239 -2.55 -14.04 7.88
C THR A 239 -2.26 -15.30 8.67
N ASN A 240 -3.16 -15.66 9.59
CA ASN A 240 -3.18 -16.97 10.25
C ASN A 240 -4.04 -17.95 9.43
N GLY A 241 -5.22 -17.50 8.99
CA GLY A 241 -6.16 -18.34 8.27
C GLY A 241 -7.51 -17.67 8.10
N GLY A 242 -8.58 -18.46 8.10
CA GLY A 242 -9.94 -17.97 7.96
C GLY A 242 -10.94 -19.09 7.73
N HIS A 243 -12.19 -18.72 7.49
CA HIS A 243 -13.24 -19.61 7.03
C HIS A 243 -14.10 -18.92 5.96
N SER A 244 -15.20 -19.55 5.55
CA SER A 244 -16.05 -19.12 4.43
C SER A 244 -16.59 -17.67 4.48
N LYS A 245 -16.47 -16.96 5.61
CA LYS A 245 -17.00 -15.59 5.80
C LYS A 245 -16.05 -14.68 6.58
N LEU A 246 -14.82 -15.09 6.85
CA LEU A 246 -13.89 -14.34 7.70
C LEU A 246 -12.44 -14.72 7.37
N SER A 247 -11.55 -13.74 7.37
CA SER A 247 -10.09 -13.92 7.46
C SER A 247 -9.63 -13.57 8.87
N THR A 248 -8.64 -14.29 9.40
CA THR A 248 -8.06 -14.06 10.73
C THR A 248 -6.54 -13.88 10.64
N GLY A 249 -6.00 -13.06 11.54
CA GLY A 249 -4.56 -12.80 11.61
C GLY A 249 -4.09 -12.36 12.98
N ALA A 250 -2.76 -12.34 13.14
CA ALA A 250 -2.09 -11.74 14.29
C ALA A 250 -1.93 -10.23 14.06
N ARG A 251 -2.30 -9.42 15.06
CA ARG A 251 -2.33 -7.95 14.97
C ARG A 251 -0.93 -7.37 15.23
N ILE A 252 -0.33 -6.76 14.22
CA ILE A 252 1.08 -6.33 14.25
C ILE A 252 1.36 -5.26 15.29
N SER A 253 0.39 -4.39 15.58
CA SER A 253 0.56 -3.34 16.59
C SER A 253 0.87 -3.89 17.98
N LYS A 254 0.36 -5.08 18.34
CA LYS A 254 0.68 -5.75 19.62
C LYS A 254 2.08 -6.36 19.66
N TYR A 255 2.70 -6.53 18.51
CA TYR A 255 4.01 -7.16 18.34
C TYR A 255 5.13 -6.15 18.03
N ALA A 256 4.84 -4.84 18.03
CA ALA A 256 5.81 -3.81 17.64
C ALA A 256 7.13 -3.89 18.42
N ASN A 257 7.07 -3.97 19.75
CA ASN A 257 8.26 -4.08 20.60
C ASN A 257 9.05 -5.37 20.37
N TRP A 258 8.35 -6.48 20.16
CA TRP A 258 8.98 -7.76 19.85
C TRP A 258 9.68 -7.72 18.48
N ILE A 259 9.03 -7.18 17.45
CA ILE A 259 9.63 -6.98 16.12
C ILE A 259 10.89 -6.10 16.22
N ARG A 260 10.84 -4.99 16.98
CA ARG A 260 12.00 -4.11 17.20
C ARG A 260 13.18 -4.83 17.84
N SER A 261 12.92 -5.73 18.79
CA SER A 261 13.99 -6.51 19.43
C SER A 261 14.74 -7.43 18.47
N ILE A 262 14.09 -7.86 17.38
CA ILE A 262 14.68 -8.76 16.37
C ILE A 262 15.29 -7.97 15.20
N TYR A 263 14.57 -6.95 14.73
CA TYR A 263 14.96 -6.09 13.62
C TYR A 263 14.75 -4.62 14.00
N PRO A 264 15.76 -3.98 14.63
CA PRO A 264 15.66 -2.58 15.08
C PRO A 264 15.42 -1.56 13.97
N GLU A 265 15.70 -1.92 12.71
CA GLU A 265 15.50 -1.08 11.53
C GLU A 265 14.11 -1.25 10.89
N ALA A 266 13.21 -2.00 11.53
CA ALA A 266 11.80 -2.04 11.16
C ALA A 266 11.21 -0.62 11.22
N ARG A 267 10.48 -0.22 10.18
CA ARG A 267 9.83 1.11 10.12
C ARG A 267 8.45 1.02 10.74
N PHE A 268 8.17 1.85 11.73
CA PHE A 268 6.85 1.93 12.36
C PHE A 268 6.13 3.22 12.04
N LEU A 269 4.80 3.16 11.98
CA LEU A 269 3.96 4.28 11.56
C LEU A 269 4.13 5.51 12.46
N SER A 270 4.20 5.34 13.79
CA SER A 270 4.43 6.44 14.73
C SER A 270 5.74 7.19 14.52
N GLU A 271 6.73 6.57 13.88
CA GLU A 271 8.06 7.14 13.63
C GLU A 271 8.19 7.75 12.24
N THR A 272 7.20 7.53 11.38
CA THR A 272 7.25 8.10 10.03
C THR A 272 7.09 9.61 10.10
N ARG A 273 7.98 10.32 9.42
CA ARG A 273 7.88 11.76 9.25
C ARG A 273 7.20 12.11 7.93
N PRO A 274 6.57 13.29 7.82
CA PRO A 274 6.15 13.84 6.54
C PRO A 274 7.34 13.95 5.58
N GLN A 275 7.11 13.54 4.34
CA GLN A 275 8.12 13.56 3.28
C GLN A 275 7.66 14.40 2.09
N GLY A 276 8.64 15.01 1.44
CA GLY A 276 8.47 15.59 0.12
C GLY A 276 9.23 14.74 -0.88
N CYS A 277 8.64 14.48 -2.04
CA CYS A 277 9.21 13.64 -3.07
C CYS A 277 9.12 14.26 -4.46
N ILE A 278 10.05 13.89 -5.32
CA ILE A 278 9.93 13.99 -6.77
C ILE A 278 9.77 12.60 -7.37
N VAL A 279 8.95 12.50 -8.41
CA VAL A 279 8.68 11.25 -9.12
C VAL A 279 9.01 11.44 -10.59
N SER A 280 9.96 10.65 -11.07
CA SER A 280 10.41 10.64 -12.46
C SER A 280 9.30 10.14 -13.39
N LEU A 281 8.93 10.95 -14.38
CA LEU A 281 8.00 10.57 -15.45
C LEU A 281 8.60 9.53 -16.41
N ARG A 282 9.94 9.40 -16.44
CA ARG A 282 10.63 8.47 -17.33
C ARG A 282 10.49 7.00 -16.90
N ASN A 283 10.54 6.74 -15.61
CA ASN A 283 10.64 5.38 -15.06
C ASN A 283 9.90 5.19 -13.72
N GLY A 284 9.18 6.22 -13.25
CA GLY A 284 8.47 6.19 -11.98
C GLY A 284 9.38 6.16 -10.74
N ALA A 285 10.69 6.35 -10.89
CA ALA A 285 11.61 6.40 -9.76
C ALA A 285 11.20 7.55 -8.82
N LYS A 286 11.18 7.28 -7.51
CA LYS A 286 10.75 8.22 -6.50
C LYS A 286 11.93 8.55 -5.58
N TYR A 287 12.26 9.83 -5.47
CA TYR A 287 13.25 10.33 -4.52
C TYR A 287 12.53 11.15 -3.46
N CYS A 288 12.64 10.73 -2.21
CA CYS A 288 11.97 11.35 -1.06
C CYS A 288 12.98 11.82 -0.03
N LEU A 289 12.65 12.93 0.61
CA LEU A 289 13.37 13.49 1.74
C LEU A 289 12.38 13.81 2.86
N GLU A 290 12.81 13.65 4.10
CA GLU A 290 12.04 14.11 5.25
C GLU A 290 12.14 15.62 5.43
N VAL A 291 11.20 16.20 6.17
CA VAL A 291 11.25 17.61 6.54
C VAL A 291 12.62 18.01 7.13
N GLY A 292 13.18 19.10 6.61
CA GLY A 292 14.50 19.62 7.00
C GLY A 292 15.68 19.00 6.25
N GLN A 293 15.48 17.93 5.48
CA GLN A 293 16.53 17.33 4.67
C GLN A 293 16.66 18.00 3.29
N ARG A 294 17.82 17.82 2.67
CA ARG A 294 18.16 18.26 1.31
C ARG A 294 18.90 17.16 0.58
N SER A 295 18.89 17.22 -0.76
CA SER A 295 19.86 16.49 -1.56
C SER A 295 21.28 16.95 -1.21
N ASP A 296 22.27 16.17 -1.63
CA ASP A 296 23.69 16.49 -1.52
C ASP A 296 24.03 17.74 -2.36
N TYR A 297 25.15 17.72 -3.07
CA TYR A 297 25.43 18.75 -4.07
C TYR A 297 24.38 18.72 -5.19
N SER A 298 23.94 17.54 -5.61
CA SER A 298 22.97 17.32 -6.67
C SER A 298 22.00 16.20 -6.29
N LEU A 299 20.91 16.06 -7.05
CA LEU A 299 20.08 14.86 -7.04
C LEU A 299 20.90 13.63 -7.48
N PRO A 300 20.54 12.42 -7.00
CA PRO A 300 21.19 11.20 -7.45
C PRO A 300 21.09 11.02 -8.97
N ALA A 301 22.15 10.45 -9.57
CA ALA A 301 22.28 10.32 -11.03
C ALA A 301 21.09 9.62 -11.72
N TRP A 302 20.38 8.74 -11.01
CA TRP A 302 19.23 8.00 -11.55
C TRP A 302 17.92 8.81 -11.65
N ILE A 303 17.88 10.04 -11.09
CA ILE A 303 16.75 10.97 -11.19
C ILE A 303 17.16 12.41 -11.54
N TYR A 304 18.47 12.69 -11.61
CA TYR A 304 19.01 13.99 -11.97
C TYR A 304 18.48 14.48 -13.32
N ALA A 305 17.90 15.69 -13.34
CA ALA A 305 17.36 16.34 -14.53
C ALA A 305 16.33 15.52 -15.34
N HIS A 306 15.69 14.52 -14.72
CA HIS A 306 14.53 13.85 -15.28
C HIS A 306 13.33 14.79 -15.28
N ASP A 307 12.42 14.64 -16.25
CA ASP A 307 11.08 15.20 -16.12
C ASP A 307 10.39 14.57 -14.89
N VAL A 308 9.91 15.40 -13.97
CA VAL A 308 9.28 14.94 -12.72
C VAL A 308 7.92 15.59 -12.46
N PHE A 309 7.14 14.98 -11.59
CA PHE A 309 6.12 15.69 -10.80
C PHE A 309 6.51 15.69 -9.32
N VAL A 310 5.97 16.65 -8.57
CA VAL A 310 6.18 16.78 -7.12
C VAL A 310 5.05 16.09 -6.36
N GLN A 311 5.39 15.46 -5.24
CA GLN A 311 4.44 14.90 -4.29
C GLN A 311 4.90 15.20 -2.86
N ALA A 312 4.22 16.12 -2.18
CA ALA A 312 4.47 16.48 -0.79
C ALA A 312 3.37 15.95 0.14
N ASP A 313 3.77 15.38 1.29
CA ASP A 313 2.87 15.02 2.39
C ASP A 313 2.24 16.29 3.02
N SER A 314 1.16 16.12 3.78
CA SER A 314 0.67 17.19 4.65
C SER A 314 1.75 17.59 5.66
N GLY A 315 1.84 18.89 5.95
CA GLY A 315 2.87 19.47 6.83
C GLY A 315 4.19 19.83 6.15
N VAL A 316 4.37 19.52 4.85
CA VAL A 316 5.62 19.80 4.13
C VAL A 316 5.41 20.35 2.72
N SER A 317 6.48 20.94 2.21
CA SER A 317 6.63 21.39 0.84
C SER A 317 7.95 20.91 0.27
N VAL A 318 7.99 20.77 -1.05
CA VAL A 318 9.20 20.45 -1.81
C VAL A 318 9.72 21.74 -2.42
N MET A 319 10.96 22.09 -2.11
CA MET A 319 11.65 23.19 -2.79
C MET A 319 12.63 22.61 -3.80
N LEU A 320 12.45 22.99 -5.07
CA LEU A 320 13.30 22.54 -6.17
C LEU A 320 14.24 23.64 -6.62
N SER A 321 15.35 23.23 -7.24
CA SER A 321 16.24 24.10 -7.99
C SER A 321 16.52 23.50 -9.37
N ASP A 322 16.56 24.36 -10.39
CA ASP A 322 17.08 24.01 -11.72
C ASP A 322 18.63 24.07 -11.78
N TRP A 323 19.27 24.40 -10.65
CA TRP A 323 20.71 24.42 -10.45
C TRP A 323 21.14 23.49 -9.31
N ASP A 324 22.43 23.16 -9.30
CA ASP A 324 23.02 22.34 -8.22
C ASP A 324 23.16 23.14 -6.90
N ASN A 325 23.25 22.40 -5.81
CA ASN A 325 23.52 22.90 -4.46
C ASN A 325 22.53 23.96 -3.95
N LEU A 326 21.32 24.03 -4.56
CA LEU A 326 20.27 25.00 -4.20
C LEU A 326 20.76 26.46 -4.27
N SER A 327 21.59 26.77 -5.27
CA SER A 327 22.34 28.03 -5.34
C SER A 327 21.56 29.18 -6.00
N TYR A 328 22.08 30.41 -5.85
CA TYR A 328 21.64 31.63 -6.55
C TYR A 328 20.17 32.01 -6.34
N ASN A 329 19.51 31.46 -5.31
CA ASN A 329 18.07 31.63 -5.08
C ASN A 329 17.20 31.23 -6.30
N ARG A 330 17.69 30.32 -7.14
CA ARG A 330 16.94 29.70 -8.23
C ARG A 330 16.06 28.59 -7.67
N LEU A 331 15.15 28.99 -6.80
CA LEU A 331 14.37 28.12 -5.94
C LEU A 331 12.89 28.45 -6.07
N ALA A 332 12.05 27.42 -6.07
CA ALA A 332 10.60 27.56 -5.96
C ALA A 332 10.03 26.46 -5.06
N GLU A 333 8.97 26.79 -4.33
CA GLU A 333 8.32 25.92 -3.36
C GLU A 333 7.02 25.35 -3.91
N PHE A 334 6.83 24.04 -3.71
CA PHE A 334 5.72 23.27 -4.26
C PHE A 334 5.04 22.47 -3.14
N VAL A 335 3.72 22.59 -3.06
CA VAL A 335 2.89 22.03 -1.98
C VAL A 335 1.91 21.03 -2.56
N GLY A 336 1.76 19.88 -1.89
CA GLY A 336 0.93 18.78 -2.38
C GLY A 336 1.48 18.17 -3.67
N THR A 337 0.59 17.83 -4.59
CA THR A 337 0.91 17.27 -5.90
C THR A 337 0.98 18.39 -6.93
N VAL A 338 2.15 18.55 -7.55
CA VAL A 338 2.35 19.52 -8.64
C VAL A 338 2.83 18.78 -9.87
N GLU A 339 1.96 18.72 -10.87
CA GLU A 339 2.20 18.04 -12.15
C GLU A 339 3.29 18.76 -12.96
N ASN A 340 3.99 18.00 -13.81
CA ASN A 340 5.18 18.45 -14.54
C ASN A 340 4.97 19.76 -15.31
N ASP A 341 3.83 19.94 -15.99
CA ASP A 341 3.55 21.14 -16.77
C ASP A 341 3.44 22.39 -15.88
N LYS A 342 2.97 22.25 -14.64
CA LYS A 342 2.92 23.35 -13.66
C LYS A 342 4.30 23.73 -13.11
N LEU A 343 5.36 22.98 -13.45
CA LEU A 343 6.74 23.26 -13.04
C LEU A 343 7.55 24.05 -14.09
N ARG A 344 7.05 24.22 -15.32
CA ARG A 344 7.85 24.72 -16.46
C ARG A 344 8.08 26.24 -16.50
N ALA A 345 7.21 27.02 -15.88
CA ALA A 345 7.27 28.48 -15.91
C ALA A 345 6.89 29.05 -14.54
N VAL A 346 7.77 28.87 -13.57
CA VAL A 346 7.51 29.22 -12.16
C VAL A 346 8.39 30.40 -11.77
N LYS A 347 7.80 31.39 -11.10
CA LYS A 347 8.56 32.52 -10.54
C LYS A 347 9.41 32.03 -9.37
N ALA A 348 10.71 32.06 -9.53
CA ALA A 348 11.70 31.67 -8.55
C ALA A 348 11.99 32.78 -7.52
N HIS A 349 12.67 32.44 -6.42
CA HIS A 349 13.01 33.38 -5.35
C HIS A 349 13.95 34.52 -5.79
N ASN A 350 14.75 34.30 -6.84
CA ASN A 350 15.57 35.35 -7.47
C ASN A 350 14.75 36.30 -8.38
N GLY A 351 13.45 36.05 -8.55
CA GLY A 351 12.54 36.85 -9.38
C GLY A 351 12.40 36.40 -10.82
N GLU A 352 13.26 35.49 -11.31
CA GLU A 352 13.21 34.95 -12.67
C GLU A 352 12.08 33.92 -12.82
N THR A 353 11.57 33.74 -14.04
CA THR A 353 10.67 32.63 -14.38
C THR A 353 11.51 31.47 -14.90
N LEU A 354 11.54 30.36 -14.15
CA LEU A 354 12.42 29.22 -14.40
C LEU A 354 11.62 27.91 -14.60
N ASP A 355 12.29 26.93 -15.20
CA ASP A 355 11.78 25.58 -15.42
C ASP A 355 12.30 24.61 -14.34
N PHE A 356 11.41 24.20 -13.44
CA PHE A 356 11.67 23.21 -12.39
C PHE A 356 11.15 21.81 -12.74
N SER A 357 10.68 21.60 -13.98
CA SER A 357 10.19 20.30 -14.46
C SER A 357 11.31 19.26 -14.54
N LYS A 358 12.57 19.71 -14.60
CA LYS A 358 13.81 18.91 -14.61
C LYS A 358 14.79 19.37 -13.53
N PRO A 359 14.48 19.16 -12.24
CA PRO A 359 15.28 19.71 -11.15
C PRO A 359 16.66 19.05 -11.09
N ARG A 360 17.61 19.79 -10.50
CA ARG A 360 18.98 19.34 -10.24
C ARG A 360 19.26 19.17 -8.75
N ALA A 361 18.57 19.92 -7.90
CA ALA A 361 18.66 19.80 -6.45
C ALA A 361 17.29 19.98 -5.80
N MET A 362 17.14 19.46 -4.59
CA MET A 362 15.88 19.47 -3.84
C MET A 362 16.12 19.64 -2.34
N ARG A 363 15.20 20.31 -1.65
CA ARG A 363 15.05 20.20 -0.19
C ARG A 363 13.59 20.11 0.21
N VAL A 364 13.32 19.63 1.40
CA VAL A 364 11.97 19.55 1.96
C VAL A 364 11.86 20.48 3.15
N THR A 365 10.87 21.35 3.10
CA THR A 365 10.60 22.38 4.11
C THR A 365 9.26 22.14 4.77
N HIS A 366 9.04 22.77 5.93
CA HIS A 366 7.75 22.72 6.61
C HIS A 366 6.73 23.58 5.86
N SER A 367 5.48 23.13 5.80
CA SER A 367 4.36 23.87 5.23
C SER A 367 3.15 23.77 6.15
N THR A 368 2.48 24.89 6.39
CA THR A 368 1.21 24.93 7.14
C THR A 368 -0.02 24.85 6.24
N ARG A 369 0.17 24.75 4.92
CA ARG A 369 -0.94 24.74 3.97
C ARG A 369 -1.65 23.38 4.03
N PRO A 370 -2.94 23.34 4.40
CA PRO A 370 -3.68 22.08 4.49
C PRO A 370 -3.87 21.46 3.10
N LEU A 371 -3.87 20.13 3.06
CA LEU A 371 -4.02 19.32 1.85
C LEU A 371 -5.28 18.45 1.88
N GLY A 372 -6.00 18.46 0.77
CA GLY A 372 -7.04 17.47 0.47
C GLY A 372 -6.46 16.44 -0.48
N CYS A 373 -6.55 15.17 -0.12
CA CYS A 373 -5.97 14.06 -0.86
C CYS A 373 -7.02 13.00 -1.24
N ILE A 374 -6.84 12.42 -2.42
CA ILE A 374 -7.32 11.07 -2.72
C ILE A 374 -6.14 10.11 -2.76
N VAL A 375 -6.35 8.88 -2.30
CA VAL A 375 -5.35 7.81 -2.32
C VAL A 375 -5.93 6.58 -2.98
N SER A 376 -5.26 6.05 -4.00
CA SER A 376 -5.68 4.83 -4.68
C SER A 376 -5.60 3.64 -3.74
N LEU A 377 -6.68 2.87 -3.63
CA LEU A 377 -6.71 1.62 -2.88
C LEU A 377 -5.93 0.48 -3.59
N VAL A 378 -5.55 0.70 -4.85
CA VAL A 378 -4.85 -0.27 -5.70
C VAL A 378 -3.35 -0.06 -5.65
N SER A 379 -2.89 1.14 -6.04
CA SER A 379 -1.47 1.45 -6.17
C SER A 379 -0.88 2.19 -4.97
N VAL A 380 -1.75 2.75 -4.11
CA VAL A 380 -1.38 3.65 -3.01
C VAL A 380 -0.72 4.95 -3.50
N ASP A 381 -0.80 5.23 -4.80
CA ASP A 381 -0.51 6.55 -5.31
C ASP A 381 -1.56 7.52 -4.78
N LYS A 382 -1.15 8.76 -4.55
CA LYS A 382 -2.01 9.81 -3.99
C LYS A 382 -1.91 11.10 -4.77
N TYR A 383 -3.04 11.77 -4.88
CA TYR A 383 -3.18 13.08 -5.50
C TYR A 383 -3.68 14.04 -4.43
N CYS A 384 -2.82 14.96 -4.02
CA CYS A 384 -3.06 15.90 -2.93
C CYS A 384 -3.01 17.32 -3.46
N LEU A 385 -3.95 18.18 -3.09
CA LEU A 385 -3.99 19.57 -3.51
C LEU A 385 -4.24 20.49 -2.31
N PRO A 386 -3.68 21.70 -2.27
CA PRO A 386 -4.08 22.70 -1.30
C PRO A 386 -5.44 23.31 -1.65
N ALA A 387 -6.07 23.99 -0.70
CA ALA A 387 -7.35 24.68 -0.92
C ALA A 387 -7.30 25.64 -2.13
N GLY A 388 -8.37 25.65 -2.93
CA GLY A 388 -8.52 26.45 -4.14
C GLY A 388 -8.00 25.78 -5.41
N GLU A 389 -7.06 24.85 -5.29
CA GLU A 389 -6.48 24.11 -6.41
C GLU A 389 -7.39 22.99 -6.89
N ARG A 390 -7.22 22.63 -8.17
CA ARG A 390 -7.93 21.54 -8.82
C ARG A 390 -7.01 20.73 -9.73
N SER A 391 -7.47 19.52 -10.05
CA SER A 391 -6.92 18.75 -11.16
C SER A 391 -7.07 19.52 -12.46
N GLY A 392 -6.38 19.06 -13.50
CA GLY A 392 -6.57 19.53 -14.86
C GLY A 392 -8.00 19.26 -15.38
N TYR A 393 -8.12 18.95 -16.68
CA TYR A 393 -9.39 18.51 -17.23
C TYR A 393 -9.85 17.21 -16.53
N SER A 394 -8.94 16.27 -16.34
CA SER A 394 -9.16 15.02 -15.60
C SER A 394 -8.08 14.83 -14.54
N LEU A 395 -8.29 13.87 -13.64
CA LEU A 395 -7.23 13.33 -12.81
C LEU A 395 -6.15 12.68 -13.68
N PRO A 396 -4.88 12.67 -13.23
CA PRO A 396 -3.82 11.97 -13.92
C PRO A 396 -4.12 10.47 -14.11
N ALA A 397 -3.63 9.89 -15.21
CA ALA A 397 -3.92 8.51 -15.59
C ALA A 397 -3.59 7.45 -14.52
N TRP A 398 -2.65 7.73 -13.61
CA TRP A 398 -2.26 6.82 -12.53
C TRP A 398 -3.25 6.77 -11.34
N ILE A 399 -4.24 7.66 -11.29
CA ILE A 399 -5.31 7.65 -10.28
C ILE A 399 -6.72 7.87 -10.85
N TYR A 400 -6.83 8.18 -12.13
CA TYR A 400 -8.10 8.36 -12.82
C TYR A 400 -8.99 7.12 -12.71
N ALA A 401 -10.23 7.30 -12.23
CA ALA A 401 -11.23 6.24 -12.06
C ALA A 401 -10.74 5.02 -11.23
N HIS A 402 -9.72 5.21 -10.39
CA HIS A 402 -9.30 4.21 -9.41
C HIS A 402 -10.27 4.22 -8.23
N ASP A 403 -10.45 3.06 -7.58
CA ASP A 403 -11.02 3.05 -6.23
C ASP A 403 -10.12 3.90 -5.32
N VAL A 404 -10.68 4.91 -4.67
CA VAL A 404 -9.94 5.78 -3.74
C VAL A 404 -10.55 5.83 -2.35
N MET A 405 -9.74 6.21 -1.37
CA MET A 405 -10.18 6.85 -0.13
C MET A 405 -9.86 8.35 -0.18
N VAL A 406 -10.58 9.14 0.60
CA VAL A 406 -10.31 10.57 0.81
C VAL A 406 -9.63 10.79 2.15
N GLN A 407 -8.67 11.71 2.19
CA GLN A 407 -8.11 12.28 3.41
C GLN A 407 -8.00 13.79 3.24
N ALA A 408 -8.75 14.57 4.01
CA ALA A 408 -8.69 16.02 4.04
C ALA A 408 -8.19 16.51 5.41
N ASP A 409 -7.24 17.43 5.40
CA ASP A 409 -6.77 18.11 6.60
C ASP A 409 -7.90 18.97 7.23
N PRO A 410 -7.79 19.34 8.52
CA PRO A 410 -8.79 20.19 9.18
C PRO A 410 -9.06 21.50 8.43
N GLY A 411 -10.34 21.88 8.34
CA GLY A 411 -10.78 23.12 7.71
C GLY A 411 -10.90 23.10 6.19
N ILE A 412 -10.66 21.95 5.54
CA ILE A 412 -10.82 21.81 4.09
C ILE A 412 -11.58 20.53 3.73
N GLY A 413 -12.09 20.49 2.49
CA GLY A 413 -12.78 19.34 1.93
C GLY A 413 -12.29 18.99 0.53
N VAL A 414 -12.39 17.72 0.17
CA VAL A 414 -12.11 17.21 -1.17
C VAL A 414 -13.43 17.14 -1.94
N MET A 415 -13.55 17.98 -2.98
CA MET A 415 -14.64 17.94 -3.94
C MET A 415 -14.29 16.96 -5.06
N LEU A 416 -15.13 15.96 -5.27
CA LEU A 416 -14.96 14.95 -6.32
C LEU A 416 -16.08 15.03 -7.35
N SER A 417 -15.78 14.57 -8.56
CA SER A 417 -16.74 14.31 -9.63
C SER A 417 -16.53 12.94 -10.24
N ASP A 418 -17.62 12.27 -10.60
CA ASP A 418 -17.61 11.09 -11.46
C ASP A 418 -17.52 11.45 -12.96
N TYR A 419 -17.35 12.73 -13.27
CA TYR A 419 -17.14 13.26 -14.61
C TYR A 419 -15.87 14.10 -14.69
N ASP A 420 -15.40 14.31 -15.92
CA ASP A 420 -14.28 15.20 -16.16
C ASP A 420 -14.65 16.68 -15.89
N ASN A 421 -13.63 17.46 -15.61
CA ASN A 421 -13.66 18.92 -15.49
C ASN A 421 -14.62 19.48 -14.42
N LEU A 422 -15.00 18.67 -13.42
CA LEU A 422 -15.96 19.03 -12.36
C LEU A 422 -17.30 19.52 -12.94
N SER A 423 -17.77 18.86 -14.00
CA SER A 423 -18.88 19.33 -14.82
C SER A 423 -20.27 18.93 -14.29
N TYR A 424 -21.32 19.58 -14.81
CA TYR A 424 -22.73 19.22 -14.64
C TYR A 424 -23.25 19.20 -13.19
N ASN A 425 -22.55 19.82 -12.23
CA ASN A 425 -22.86 19.74 -10.81
C ASN A 425 -22.94 18.30 -10.25
N ARG A 426 -22.28 17.36 -10.93
CA ARG A 426 -22.08 15.98 -10.46
C ARG A 426 -20.94 15.97 -9.45
N LEU A 427 -21.17 16.64 -8.33
CA LEU A 427 -20.16 17.03 -7.35
C LEU A 427 -20.63 16.67 -5.94
N ALA A 428 -19.69 16.19 -5.12
CA ALA A 428 -19.86 16.02 -3.68
C ALA A 428 -18.55 16.39 -2.96
N VAL A 429 -18.67 16.89 -1.73
CA VAL A 429 -17.53 17.31 -0.90
C VAL A 429 -17.39 16.36 0.28
N PHE A 430 -16.16 15.93 0.54
CA PHE A 430 -15.79 14.97 1.56
C PHE A 430 -14.76 15.58 2.52
N SER A 431 -15.00 15.45 3.82
CA SER A 431 -14.15 16.00 4.89
C SER A 431 -13.51 14.89 5.72
N GLY A 432 -12.34 15.19 6.30
CA GLY A 432 -11.61 14.23 7.13
C GLY A 432 -11.23 12.97 6.33
N VAL A 433 -11.29 11.81 6.98
CA VAL A 433 -11.03 10.52 6.34
C VAL A 433 -12.34 9.89 5.91
N VAL A 434 -12.51 9.62 4.61
CA VAL A 434 -13.69 8.95 4.05
C VAL A 434 -13.26 7.70 3.29
N GLU A 435 -13.70 6.56 3.79
CA GLU A 435 -13.48 5.24 3.17
C GLU A 435 -14.27 5.10 1.86
N ASN A 436 -13.76 4.28 0.94
CA ASN A 436 -14.28 4.11 -0.41
C ASN A 436 -15.78 3.78 -0.47
N GLU A 437 -16.24 2.86 0.39
CA GLU A 437 -17.65 2.43 0.39
C GLU A 437 -18.62 3.57 0.72
N ASN A 438 -18.19 4.55 1.51
CA ASN A 438 -19.00 5.69 1.91
C ASN A 438 -19.15 6.72 0.78
N MET A 439 -18.46 6.52 -0.35
CA MET A 439 -18.54 7.38 -1.54
C MET A 439 -19.36 6.74 -2.68
N THR A 440 -19.84 5.50 -2.52
CA THR A 440 -20.51 4.76 -3.60
C THR A 440 -21.95 5.19 -3.88
N LYS A 441 -22.61 5.82 -2.91
CA LYS A 441 -24.01 6.28 -3.01
C LYS A 441 -24.17 7.61 -2.28
N VAL A 442 -23.80 8.70 -2.93
CA VAL A 442 -23.80 10.05 -2.34
C VAL A 442 -24.72 10.96 -3.13
N LYS A 443 -25.53 11.76 -2.43
CA LYS A 443 -26.35 12.79 -3.07
C LYS A 443 -25.45 13.92 -3.57
N ALA A 444 -25.36 14.06 -4.88
CA ALA A 444 -24.60 15.08 -5.57
C ALA A 444 -25.35 16.44 -5.59
N TYR A 445 -24.65 17.50 -5.98
CA TYR A 445 -25.22 18.86 -6.06
C TYR A 445 -26.31 19.02 -7.12
N ASP A 446 -26.31 18.18 -8.16
CA ASP A 446 -27.40 18.08 -9.14
C ASP A 446 -28.65 17.34 -8.60
N GLY A 447 -28.60 16.84 -7.36
CA GLY A 447 -29.67 16.11 -6.70
C GLY A 447 -29.67 14.60 -6.95
N GLN A 448 -28.85 14.08 -7.87
CA GLN A 448 -28.75 12.65 -8.16
C GLN A 448 -27.97 11.91 -7.06
N THR A 449 -28.17 10.61 -6.92
CA THR A 449 -27.31 9.75 -6.09
C THR A 449 -26.27 9.09 -6.97
N LEU A 450 -25.00 9.44 -6.78
CA LEU A 450 -23.88 9.06 -7.64
C LEU A 450 -22.78 8.32 -6.87
N ASP A 451 -21.87 7.69 -7.63
CA ASP A 451 -20.68 7.00 -7.12
C ASP A 451 -19.44 7.88 -7.32
N PHE A 452 -18.88 8.39 -6.23
CA PHE A 452 -17.64 9.18 -6.21
C PHE A 452 -16.43 8.35 -5.75
N SER A 453 -16.61 7.05 -5.55
CA SER A 453 -15.55 6.14 -5.08
C SER A 453 -14.46 5.91 -6.14
N LYS A 454 -14.76 6.27 -7.40
CA LYS A 454 -13.87 6.23 -8.58
C LYS A 454 -13.88 7.57 -9.33
N PRO A 455 -13.29 8.64 -8.76
CA PRO A 455 -13.42 9.97 -9.31
C PRO A 455 -12.68 10.14 -10.63
N HIS A 456 -13.19 11.05 -11.46
CA HIS A 456 -12.59 11.47 -12.73
C HIS A 456 -11.90 12.83 -12.62
N SER A 457 -12.38 13.71 -11.74
CA SER A 457 -11.79 15.02 -11.48
C SER A 457 -11.94 15.43 -10.01
N MET A 458 -11.06 16.33 -9.55
CA MET A 458 -10.97 16.73 -8.13
C MET A 458 -10.67 18.23 -7.98
N ARG A 459 -11.21 18.83 -6.92
CA ARG A 459 -10.80 20.14 -6.37
C ARG A 459 -10.75 20.08 -4.85
N VAL A 460 -9.94 20.92 -4.23
CA VAL A 460 -9.96 21.10 -2.78
C VAL A 460 -10.60 22.44 -2.44
N VAL A 461 -11.56 22.42 -1.51
CA VAL A 461 -12.37 23.56 -1.11
C VAL A 461 -12.16 23.89 0.36
N GLN A 462 -12.30 25.16 0.72
CA GLN A 462 -12.33 25.61 2.11
C GLN A 462 -13.67 25.22 2.74
N GLN A 463 -13.66 24.86 4.04
CA GLN A 463 -14.85 24.59 4.83
C GLN A 463 -15.06 25.59 5.95
#